data_AF-Q8SZT2-F1
#
_entry.id   AF-Q8SZT2-F1
#
_cell.length_a   1.000
_cell.length_b   1.000
_cell.length_c   1.000
_cell.angle_alpha   90.00
_cell.angle_beta   90.00
_cell.angle_gamma   90.00
#
_symmetry.space_group_name_H-M   'P 1'
#
loop_
_entity.id
_entity.type
_entity.pdbx_description
1 polymer ?
#
loop_
_entity_poly.entity_id
_entity_poly.type
_entity_poly.pdbx_seq_one_letter_code
_entity_poly.pdbx_strand_id
1 'polypeptide(L)'
;MGGLITSHNPLECECGLVWFGHWLRRWLRESAQIKVIQKDDLKRMVQRARANTCHDPTSGRHLPILEIFPEDLLCQASALSSSGQRIFLLSFAMALLIPIVMTTMTL
;
A
#
# COMPACT_ATOMS: atom_id res chain seq x y z
N MET A 1 13.44 20.72 -6.88
CA MET A 1 12.54 19.84 -7.65
C MET A 1 12.33 18.58 -6.84
N GLY A 2 11.12 18.39 -6.30
CA GLY A 2 10.80 17.27 -5.41
C GLY A 2 10.48 15.97 -6.15
N GLY A 3 9.89 15.03 -5.42
CA GLY A 3 9.56 13.68 -5.89
C GLY A 3 10.41 12.62 -5.19
N LEU A 4 9.87 11.41 -5.09
CA LEU A 4 10.59 10.24 -4.58
C LEU A 4 11.15 9.45 -5.77
N ILE A 5 12.39 8.99 -5.66
CA ILE A 5 13.02 8.09 -6.63
C ILE A 5 13.24 6.77 -5.90
N THR A 6 12.50 5.73 -6.28
CA THR A 6 12.57 4.38 -5.73
C THR A 6 13.14 3.39 -6.74
N SER A 7 13.80 3.86 -7.80
CA SER A 7 14.47 2.96 -8.75
C SER A 7 15.45 2.04 -8.01
N HIS A 8 15.56 0.80 -8.48
CA HIS A 8 16.39 -0.26 -7.86
C HIS A 8 15.91 -0.76 -6.48
N ASN A 9 14.68 -0.43 -6.07
CA ASN A 9 14.06 -1.11 -4.93
C ASN A 9 13.30 -2.35 -5.42
N PRO A 10 13.36 -3.49 -4.69
CA PRO A 10 12.64 -4.72 -5.03
C PRO A 10 11.16 -4.60 -4.63
N LEU A 11 10.47 -3.59 -5.15
CA LEU A 11 9.05 -3.34 -4.86
C LEU A 11 8.18 -4.29 -5.67
N GLU A 12 7.23 -4.95 -5.01
CA GLU A 12 6.21 -5.77 -5.69
C GLU A 12 4.94 -4.96 -5.96
N CYS A 13 4.30 -5.21 -7.09
CA CYS A 13 3.02 -4.59 -7.43
C CYS A 13 1.91 -5.27 -6.63
N GLU A 14 1.70 -4.82 -5.39
CA GLU A 14 0.68 -5.33 -4.49
C GLU A 14 -0.19 -4.22 -3.88
N CYS A 15 -1.26 -4.60 -3.20
CA CYS A 15 -2.18 -3.67 -2.55
C CYS A 15 -1.48 -2.73 -1.54
N GLY A 16 -0.42 -3.21 -0.88
CA GLY A 16 0.41 -2.42 0.03
C GLY A 16 1.15 -1.27 -0.64
N LEU A 17 1.28 -1.27 -1.97
CA LEU A 17 2.00 -0.24 -2.73
C LEU A 17 1.06 0.78 -3.42
N VAL A 18 -0.24 0.50 -3.50
CA VAL A 18 -1.23 1.35 -4.19
C VAL A 18 -1.25 2.78 -3.66
N TRP A 19 -1.02 2.98 -2.36
CA TRP A 19 -0.96 4.32 -1.75
C TRP A 19 0.13 5.19 -2.40
N PHE A 20 1.24 4.59 -2.82
CA PHE A 20 2.35 5.32 -3.40
C PHE A 20 2.02 5.79 -4.82
N GLY A 21 1.36 4.94 -5.62
CA GLY A 21 0.81 5.35 -6.91
C GLY A 21 -0.19 6.50 -6.79
N HIS A 22 -1.08 6.45 -5.80
CA HIS A 22 -2.02 7.54 -5.51
C HIS A 22 -1.29 8.84 -5.11
N TRP A 23 -0.29 8.74 -4.25
CA TRP A 23 0.53 9.88 -3.85
C TRP A 23 1.27 10.50 -5.04
N LEU A 24 1.88 9.71 -5.92
CA LEU A 24 2.56 10.20 -7.13
C LEU A 24 1.61 10.96 -8.05
N ARG A 25 0.42 10.42 -8.30
CA ARG A 25 -0.63 11.08 -9.12
C ARG A 25 -1.04 12.42 -8.50
N ARG A 26 -1.28 12.45 -7.19
CA ARG A 26 -1.62 13.67 -6.44
C ARG A 26 -0.49 14.69 -6.49
N TRP A 27 0.74 14.27 -6.25
CA TRP A 27 1.94 15.11 -6.28
C TRP A 27 2.14 15.76 -7.65
N LEU A 28 2.00 15.01 -8.75
CA LEU A 28 2.07 15.56 -10.11
C LEU A 28 0.99 16.62 -10.36
N ARG A 29 -0.26 16.33 -9.98
CA ARG A 29 -1.39 17.25 -10.15
C ARG A 29 -1.20 18.55 -9.35
N GLU A 30 -0.85 18.43 -8.08
CA GLU A 30 -0.66 19.60 -7.19
C GLU A 30 0.55 20.42 -7.61
N SER A 31 1.64 19.77 -8.03
CA SER A 31 2.81 20.48 -8.52
C SER A 31 2.54 21.23 -9.81
N ALA A 32 1.78 20.64 -10.74
CA ALA A 32 1.41 21.29 -12.00
C ALA A 32 0.56 22.56 -11.81
N GLN A 33 -0.11 22.72 -10.67
CA GLN A 33 -0.91 23.91 -10.34
C GLN A 33 -0.07 25.09 -9.82
N ILE A 34 1.22 24.87 -9.53
CA ILE A 34 2.13 25.91 -9.08
C ILE A 34 2.49 26.78 -10.28
N LYS A 35 2.05 28.05 -10.28
CA LYS A 35 2.24 29.04 -11.38
C LYS A 35 3.69 29.28 -11.82
N VAL A 36 4.67 28.80 -11.06
CA VAL A 36 6.11 29.02 -11.27
C VAL A 36 6.79 27.89 -12.08
N ILE A 37 6.13 26.74 -12.25
CA ILE A 37 6.77 25.58 -12.91
C ILE A 37 6.73 25.72 -14.44
N GLN A 38 7.90 25.59 -15.07
CA GLN A 38 8.01 25.58 -16.52
C GLN A 38 7.53 24.25 -17.14
N LYS A 39 7.13 24.26 -18.41
CA LYS A 39 6.64 23.06 -19.12
C LYS A 39 7.68 21.93 -19.15
N ASP A 40 8.96 22.25 -19.32
CA ASP A 40 10.02 21.24 -19.37
C ASP A 40 10.31 20.63 -18.00
N ASP A 41 10.14 21.40 -16.94
CA ASP A 41 10.21 20.89 -15.57
C ASP A 41 9.06 19.93 -15.27
N LEU A 42 7.84 20.28 -15.70
CA LEU A 42 6.69 19.38 -15.58
C LEU A 42 6.93 18.06 -16.32
N LYS A 43 7.49 18.10 -17.54
CA LYS A 43 7.88 16.88 -18.26
C LYS A 43 8.89 16.05 -17.46
N ARG A 44 9.94 16.68 -16.91
CA ARG A 44 10.94 15.99 -16.07
C ARG A 44 10.30 15.35 -14.83
N MET A 45 9.33 16.02 -14.21
CA MET A 45 8.60 15.49 -13.06
C MET A 45 7.78 14.25 -13.42
N VAL A 46 7.07 14.27 -14.55
CA VAL A 46 6.32 13.09 -15.05
C VAL A 46 7.26 11.93 -15.35
N GLN A 47 8.41 12.18 -15.99
CA GLN A 47 9.40 11.15 -16.27
C GLN A 47 9.96 10.53 -14.97
N ARG A 48 10.25 11.35 -13.96
CA ARG A 48 10.68 10.85 -12.64
C ARG A 48 9.60 10.02 -11.96
N ALA A 49 8.35 10.44 -12.01
CA ALA A 49 7.24 9.66 -11.44
C ALA A 49 7.12 8.28 -12.11
N ARG A 50 7.22 8.22 -13.44
CA ARG A 50 7.17 6.96 -14.21
C ARG A 50 8.35 6.03 -13.99
N ALA A 51 9.52 6.57 -13.63
CA ALA A 51 10.70 5.76 -13.32
C ALA A 51 10.59 5.00 -11.99
N ASN A 52 9.58 5.30 -11.16
CA ASN A 52 9.25 4.48 -10.00
C ASN A 52 8.45 3.27 -10.47
N THR A 53 9.07 2.09 -10.43
CA THR A 53 8.49 0.83 -10.92
C THR A 53 8.34 -0.20 -9.81
N CYS A 54 7.40 -1.11 -9.97
CA CYS A 54 7.26 -2.33 -9.17
C CYS A 54 7.32 -3.56 -10.09
N HIS A 55 7.62 -4.72 -9.53
CA HIS A 55 7.57 -6.02 -10.21
C HIS A 55 6.19 -6.65 -10.01
N ASP A 56 5.50 -6.96 -11.11
CA ASP A 56 4.26 -7.72 -11.08
C ASP A 56 4.57 -9.22 -11.08
N PRO A 57 4.28 -9.95 -9.99
CA PRO A 57 4.54 -11.39 -9.91
C PRO A 57 3.69 -12.23 -10.87
N THR A 58 2.57 -11.69 -11.36
CA THR A 58 1.66 -12.41 -12.26
C THR A 58 2.19 -12.42 -13.69
N SER A 59 2.62 -11.26 -14.20
CA SER A 59 3.15 -11.12 -15.55
C SER A 59 4.67 -11.19 -15.65
N GLY A 60 5.39 -11.10 -14.52
CA GLY A 60 6.85 -11.01 -14.46
C GLY A 60 7.42 -9.69 -14.97
N ARG A 61 6.58 -8.67 -15.17
CA ARG A 61 6.97 -7.39 -15.77
C ARG A 61 7.20 -6.33 -14.70
N HIS A 62 8.06 -5.37 -15.02
CA HIS A 62 8.12 -4.12 -14.28
C HIS A 62 7.05 -3.16 -14.78
N LEU A 63 6.21 -2.67 -13.88
CA LEU A 63 5.15 -1.72 -14.15
C LEU A 63 5.46 -0.39 -13.46
N PRO A 64 5.17 0.76 -14.09
CA PRO A 64 5.21 2.04 -13.40
C PRO A 64 4.23 2.04 -12.22
N ILE A 65 4.67 2.43 -11.04
CA ILE A 65 3.81 2.56 -9.84
C ILE A 65 2.71 3.61 -10.07
N LEU A 66 2.91 4.54 -11.02
CA LEU A 66 1.87 5.47 -11.44
C LEU A 66 0.65 4.77 -12.09
N GLU A 67 0.84 3.56 -12.61
CA GLU A 67 -0.14 2.79 -13.39
C GLU A 67 -0.81 1.67 -12.59
N ILE A 68 -0.47 1.50 -11.31
CA ILE A 68 -1.20 0.55 -10.45
C ILE A 68 -2.42 1.22 -9.80
N PHE A 69 -3.53 0.49 -9.80
CA PHE A 69 -4.80 0.90 -9.22
C PHE A 69 -5.37 -0.24 -8.36
N PRO A 70 -6.13 0.09 -7.30
CA PRO A 70 -6.70 -0.94 -6.42
C PRO A 70 -7.66 -1.89 -7.14
N GLU A 71 -8.33 -1.42 -8.20
CA GLU A 71 -9.24 -2.22 -9.02
C GLU A 71 -8.50 -3.31 -9.81
N ASP A 72 -7.33 -2.98 -10.38
CA ASP A 72 -6.52 -3.92 -11.17
C ASP A 72 -5.88 -5.01 -10.28
N LEU A 73 -5.62 -4.68 -9.02
CA LEU A 73 -5.03 -5.57 -8.01
C LEU A 73 -6.06 -6.29 -7.15
N LEU A 74 -7.37 -6.07 -7.40
CA LEU A 74 -8.48 -6.64 -6.65
C LEU A 74 -8.34 -6.43 -5.13
N CYS A 75 -7.90 -5.24 -4.74
CA CYS A 75 -7.58 -4.96 -3.35
C CYS A 75 -8.83 -4.95 -2.47
N GLN A 76 -8.96 -5.94 -1.58
CA GLN A 76 -9.88 -5.82 -0.46
C GLN A 76 -9.44 -4.66 0.44
N ALA A 77 -10.36 -3.74 0.73
CA ALA A 77 -10.23 -2.75 1.79
C ALA A 77 -10.23 -3.45 3.16
N SER A 78 -9.14 -4.14 3.48
CA SER A 78 -8.98 -4.86 4.75
C SER A 78 -8.55 -3.85 5.81
N ALA A 79 -9.51 -3.16 6.42
CA ALA A 79 -9.27 -2.41 7.66
C ALA A 79 -8.80 -3.31 8.82
N LEU A 80 -8.95 -4.63 8.68
CA LEU A 80 -8.28 -5.62 9.52
C LEU A 80 -7.11 -6.25 8.75
N SER A 81 -5.89 -5.84 9.09
CA SER A 81 -4.72 -6.70 8.92
C SER A 81 -5.06 -8.09 9.51
N SER A 82 -4.78 -9.17 8.79
CA SER A 82 -5.10 -10.55 9.21
C SER A 82 -4.53 -10.92 10.59
N SER A 83 -3.54 -10.16 11.09
CA SER A 83 -3.03 -10.24 12.46
C SER A 83 -4.04 -9.82 13.54
N GLY A 84 -4.91 -8.84 13.29
CA GLY A 84 -5.91 -8.36 14.26
C GLY A 84 -7.01 -9.39 14.53
N GLN A 85 -7.41 -10.14 13.51
CA GLN A 85 -8.43 -11.19 13.62
C GLN A 85 -7.94 -12.38 14.45
N ARG A 86 -6.66 -12.77 14.32
CA ARG A 86 -6.07 -13.84 15.15
C ARG A 86 -6.01 -13.47 16.63
N ILE A 87 -5.61 -12.23 16.94
CA ILE A 87 -5.55 -11.75 18.33
C ILE A 87 -6.96 -11.69 18.95
N PHE A 88 -7.96 -11.22 18.20
CA PHE A 88 -9.36 -11.19 18.66
C PHE A 88 -9.94 -12.58 18.91
N LEU A 89 -9.66 -13.56 18.05
CA LEU A 89 -10.14 -14.93 18.23
C LEU A 89 -9.46 -15.62 19.42
N LEU A 90 -8.16 -15.39 19.62
CA LEU A 90 -7.43 -15.92 20.78
C LEU A 90 -7.90 -15.30 22.10
N SER A 91 -8.14 -13.98 22.13
CA SER A 91 -8.65 -13.32 23.33
C SER A 91 -10.07 -13.77 23.69
N PHE A 92 -10.95 -13.93 22.70
CA PHE A 92 -12.30 -14.45 22.91
C PHE A 92 -12.29 -15.91 23.42
N ALA A 93 -11.45 -16.78 22.82
CA ALA A 93 -11.32 -18.17 23.27
C ALA A 93 -10.80 -18.27 24.72
N MET A 94 -9.81 -17.45 25.09
CA MET A 94 -9.30 -17.41 26.47
C MET A 94 -10.36 -16.89 27.46
N ALA A 95 -11.15 -15.88 27.09
CA ALA A 95 -12.21 -15.36 27.94
C ALA A 95 -13.31 -16.38 28.26
N LEU A 96 -13.57 -17.33 27.35
CA LEU A 96 -14.52 -18.42 27.56
C LEU A 96 -13.93 -19.60 28.34
N LEU A 97 -12.66 -19.94 28.12
CA LEU A 97 -12.02 -21.11 28.73
C LEU A 97 -11.57 -20.88 30.18
N ILE A 98 -11.07 -19.69 30.51
CA ILE A 98 -10.62 -19.34 31.87
C ILE A 98 -11.71 -19.58 32.94
N PRO A 99 -12.96 -19.10 32.79
CA PRO A 99 -13.99 -19.31 33.80
C PRO A 99 -14.40 -20.79 33.92
N ILE A 100 -14.38 -21.57 32.84
CA ILE A 100 -14.72 -23.00 32.84
C ILE A 100 -13.66 -23.81 33.59
N VAL A 101 -12.39 -23.47 33.42
CA VAL A 101 -11.29 -24.12 34.16
C VAL A 101 -11.31 -23.71 35.63
N MET A 102 -11.60 -22.45 35.93
CA MET A 102 -11.70 -21.98 37.32
C MET A 102 -12.85 -22.66 38.08
N THR A 103 -14.03 -22.83 37.46
CA THR A 103 -15.17 -23.50 38.13
C THR A 103 -14.97 -25.00 38.33
N THR A 104 -14.21 -25.66 37.44
CA THR A 104 -13.88 -27.09 37.56
C THR A 104 -12.73 -27.37 38.53
N MET A 105 -11.87 -26.38 38.83
CA MET A 105 -10.81 -26.51 39.84
C MET A 105 -11.26 -26.15 41.27
N THR A 106 -12.40 -25.48 41.44
CA THR A 106 -12.98 -25.13 42.76
C THR A 106 -14.00 -26.13 43.29
N LEU A 107 -14.25 -27.23 42.58
CA LEU A 107 -15.25 -28.26 42.91
C LEU A 107 -14.58 -29.60 43.22
#